data_AF-A0A183ER20-F1
#
_entry.id   AF-A0A183ER20-F1
#
_cell.length_a   1.000
_cell.length_b   1.000
_cell.length_c   1.000
_cell.angle_alpha   90.00
_cell.angle_beta   90.00
_cell.angle_gamma   90.00
#
_symmetry.space_group_name_H-M   'P 1'
#
loop_
_entity.id
_entity.type
_entity.pdbx_description
1 polymer ?
#
loop_
_entity_poly.entity_id
_entity_poly.type
_entity_poly.pdbx_seq_one_letter_code
_entity_poly.pdbx_strand_id
1 'polypeptide(L)'
;MLCCSSRESVARKIPGRIISVELQNFMCHEALRIDFDLQGRNCFFIGGSNGSGKSALFAALNIGLGGRGSQNERGCALRQYIKDGQKLAFFQL
;
A
#
# COMPACT_ATOMS: atom_id res chain seq x y z
N MET A 1 44.92 -8.92 20.00
CA MET A 1 44.09 -8.45 18.88
C MET A 1 42.65 -8.82 19.20
N LEU A 2 41.93 -7.94 19.91
CA LEU A 2 40.51 -8.13 20.20
C LEU A 2 39.74 -7.77 18.94
N CYS A 3 39.20 -8.78 18.26
CA CYS A 3 38.28 -8.57 17.16
C CYS A 3 37.01 -7.96 17.76
N CYS A 4 36.84 -6.65 17.58
CA CYS A 4 35.61 -5.95 17.92
C CYS A 4 34.54 -6.48 16.96
N SER A 5 33.73 -7.44 17.41
CA SER A 5 32.57 -7.90 16.64
C SER A 5 31.69 -6.68 16.38
N SER A 6 31.63 -6.31 15.11
CA SER A 6 30.71 -5.33 14.55
C SER A 6 29.35 -5.51 15.21
N ARG A 7 28.86 -4.47 15.90
CA ARG A 7 27.48 -4.40 16.34
C ARG A 7 26.61 -4.48 15.09
N GLU A 8 26.12 -5.67 14.75
CA GLU A 8 24.92 -5.80 13.92
C GLU A 8 23.84 -5.02 14.65
N SER A 9 23.47 -3.87 14.10
CA SER A 9 22.29 -3.15 14.53
C SER A 9 21.11 -4.08 14.31
N VAL A 10 20.61 -4.69 15.39
CA VAL A 10 19.37 -5.46 15.37
C VAL A 10 18.32 -4.53 14.80
N ALA A 11 17.93 -4.75 13.54
CA ALA A 11 16.87 -3.99 12.90
C ALA A 11 15.65 -4.12 13.81
N ARG A 12 15.22 -3.02 14.44
CA ARG A 12 14.08 -3.04 15.34
C ARG A 12 12.88 -3.55 14.54
N LYS A 13 12.43 -4.76 14.83
CA LYS A 13 11.25 -5.37 14.21
C LYS A 13 10.02 -4.69 14.78
N ILE A 14 9.56 -3.65 14.10
CA ILE A 14 8.42 -2.86 14.52
C ILE A 14 7.18 -3.46 13.85
N PRO A 15 6.22 -4.01 14.63
CA PRO A 15 5.01 -4.61 14.08
C PRO A 15 4.07 -3.55 13.51
N GLY A 16 3.06 -3.99 12.75
CA GLY A 16 2.02 -3.11 12.21
C GLY A 16 2.49 -2.20 11.07
N ARG A 17 3.61 -2.53 10.41
CA ARG A 17 4.11 -1.82 9.24
C ARG A 17 3.74 -2.56 7.97
N ILE A 18 3.31 -1.79 6.99
CA ILE A 18 3.06 -2.28 5.63
C ILE A 18 4.40 -2.30 4.90
N ILE A 19 4.74 -3.47 4.34
CA ILE A 19 6.03 -3.69 3.67
C ILE A 19 5.92 -3.26 2.22
N SER A 20 4.81 -3.59 1.57
CA SER A 20 4.55 -3.26 0.18
C SER A 20 3.07 -3.06 -0.08
N VAL A 21 2.72 -2.44 -1.20
CA VAL A 21 1.37 -2.48 -1.75
C VAL A 21 1.47 -2.82 -3.22
N GLU A 22 0.69 -3.79 -3.66
CA GLU A 22 0.57 -4.17 -5.06
C GLU A 22 -0.90 -4.08 -5.48
N LEU A 23 -1.17 -3.38 -6.58
CA LEU A 23 -2.50 -3.22 -7.15
C LEU A 23 -2.46 -3.63 -8.62
N GLN A 24 -3.47 -4.37 -9.06
CA GLN A 24 -3.67 -4.75 -10.44
C GLN A 24 -5.13 -4.55 -10.83
N ASN A 25 -5.36 -3.84 -11.94
CA ASN A 25 -6.70 -3.49 -12.43
C ASN A 25 -7.59 -2.84 -11.35
N PHE A 26 -6.99 -2.04 -10.48
CA PHE A 26 -7.65 -1.41 -9.35
C PHE A 26 -7.89 0.08 -9.62
N MET A 27 -9.16 0.47 -9.83
CA MET A 27 -9.56 1.85 -10.13
C MET A 27 -8.79 2.41 -11.34
N CYS A 28 -8.05 3.51 -11.17
CA CYS A 28 -7.25 4.10 -12.24
C CYS A 28 -5.91 3.38 -12.50
N HIS A 29 -5.50 2.43 -11.64
CA HIS A 29 -4.22 1.72 -11.76
C HIS A 29 -4.40 0.41 -12.52
N GLU A 30 -3.69 0.27 -13.64
CA GLU A 30 -3.56 -1.03 -14.34
C GLU A 30 -2.61 -1.95 -13.60
N ALA A 31 -1.44 -1.42 -13.21
CA ALA A 31 -0.49 -2.06 -12.33
C ALA A 31 0.21 -0.97 -11.48
N LEU A 32 0.33 -1.19 -10.18
CA LEU A 32 1.08 -0.34 -9.26
C LEU A 32 1.74 -1.22 -8.20
N ARG A 33 3.04 -1.07 -8.00
CA ARG A 33 3.77 -1.69 -6.89
C ARG A 33 4.54 -0.62 -6.14
N ILE A 34 4.43 -0.63 -4.80
CA ILE A 34 5.13 0.27 -3.90
C ILE A 34 5.81 -0.58 -2.84
N ASP A 35 7.11 -0.46 -2.69
CA ASP A 35 7.89 -1.08 -1.61
C ASP A 35 8.32 0.02 -0.62
N PHE A 36 8.01 -0.15 0.66
CA PHE A 36 8.33 0.83 1.69
C PHE A 36 9.70 0.56 2.30
N ASP A 37 10.59 1.55 2.27
CA ASP A 37 11.90 1.49 2.95
C ASP A 37 11.74 1.72 4.46
N LEU A 38 11.62 0.61 5.21
CA LEU A 38 11.37 0.63 6.65
C LEU A 38 12.64 0.71 7.51
N GLN A 39 13.84 0.70 6.91
CA GLN A 39 15.11 0.63 7.67
C GLN A 39 15.44 1.95 8.39
N GLY A 40 14.99 3.08 7.83
CA GLY A 40 15.24 4.40 8.41
C GLY A 40 14.07 5.39 8.30
N ARG A 41 12.92 4.98 7.75
CA ARG A 41 11.77 5.86 7.52
C ARG A 41 10.54 5.33 8.24
N ASN A 42 9.81 6.24 8.87
CA ASN A 42 8.57 5.96 9.58
C ASN A 42 7.38 6.75 9.02
N CYS A 43 7.62 7.56 7.98
CA CYS A 43 6.62 8.40 7.34
C CYS A 43 6.88 8.38 5.84
N PHE A 44 5.81 8.17 5.07
CA PHE A 44 5.83 8.17 3.61
C PHE A 44 4.79 9.16 3.12
N PHE A 45 5.19 10.02 2.19
CA PHE A 45 4.30 10.98 1.57
C PHE A 45 3.89 10.50 0.18
N ILE A 46 2.58 10.39 -0.05
CA ILE A 46 2.00 10.02 -1.35
C ILE A 46 1.44 11.29 -1.99
N GLY A 47 2.26 11.91 -2.85
CA GLY A 47 1.93 13.13 -3.59
C GLY A 47 1.54 12.86 -5.05
N GLY A 48 0.91 13.84 -5.69
CA GLY A 48 0.54 13.77 -7.11
C GLY A 48 -0.63 14.68 -7.47
N SER A 49 -0.86 14.91 -8.77
CA SER A 49 -1.97 15.72 -9.28
C SER A 49 -3.34 15.16 -8.90
N ASN A 50 -4.39 15.98 -8.94
CA ASN A 50 -5.76 15.48 -8.77
C ASN A 50 -6.10 14.47 -9.87
N GLY A 51 -6.79 13.37 -9.51
CA GLY A 51 -7.08 12.26 -10.43
C GLY A 51 -5.99 11.19 -10.56
N SER A 52 -4.77 11.42 -10.09
CA SER A 52 -3.63 10.45 -10.18
C SER A 52 -3.79 9.12 -9.43
N GLY A 53 -4.89 8.92 -8.68
CA GLY A 53 -5.15 7.65 -8.00
C GLY A 53 -4.61 7.51 -6.57
N LYS A 54 -4.24 8.62 -5.91
CA LYS A 54 -3.83 8.62 -4.50
C LYS A 54 -4.88 8.00 -3.56
N SER A 55 -6.15 8.39 -3.69
CA SER A 55 -7.23 7.82 -2.88
C SER A 55 -7.51 6.34 -3.22
N ALA A 56 -7.13 5.86 -4.41
CA ALA A 56 -7.26 4.44 -4.75
C ALA A 56 -6.28 3.59 -3.92
N LEU A 57 -5.05 4.07 -3.73
CA LEU A 57 -4.09 3.43 -2.83
C LEU A 57 -4.61 3.38 -1.38
N PHE A 58 -5.15 4.48 -0.87
CA PHE A 58 -5.80 4.50 0.45
C PHE A 58 -6.98 3.52 0.54
N ALA A 59 -7.81 3.44 -0.50
CA ALA A 59 -8.93 2.51 -0.51
C ALA A 59 -8.47 1.05 -0.48
N ALA A 60 -7.42 0.70 -1.22
CA ALA A 60 -6.83 -0.64 -1.19
C ALA A 60 -6.25 -0.98 0.19
N LEU A 61 -5.60 -0.02 0.85
CA LEU A 61 -5.12 -0.16 2.23
C LEU A 61 -6.27 -0.42 3.19
N ASN A 62 -7.34 0.39 3.12
CA ASN A 62 -8.51 0.23 3.98
C ASN A 62 -9.16 -1.15 3.80
N ILE A 63 -9.44 -1.54 2.55
CA ILE A 63 -10.10 -2.82 2.25
C ILE A 63 -9.20 -4.02 2.58
N GLY A 64 -7.91 -3.95 2.23
CA GLY A 64 -6.95 -5.02 2.50
C GLY A 64 -6.70 -5.28 3.97
N LEU A 65 -6.89 -4.27 4.83
CA LEU A 65 -6.83 -4.41 6.29
C LEU A 65 -8.18 -4.76 6.93
N GLY A 66 -9.19 -5.13 6.14
CA GLY A 66 -10.51 -5.56 6.62
C GLY A 66 -11.52 -4.43 6.84
N GLY A 67 -11.20 -3.20 6.43
CA GLY A 67 -12.11 -2.07 6.42
C GLY A 67 -13.23 -2.23 5.40
N ARG A 68 -14.35 -1.54 5.64
CA ARG A 68 -15.51 -1.60 4.74
C ARG A 68 -15.28 -0.69 3.55
N GLY A 69 -15.36 -1.24 2.34
CA GLY A 69 -15.22 -0.47 1.10
C GLY A 69 -16.22 0.71 0.97
N SER A 70 -17.35 0.64 1.67
CA SER A 70 -18.37 1.71 1.76
C SER A 70 -17.98 2.91 2.62
N GLN A 71 -16.94 2.80 3.45
CA GLN A 71 -16.41 3.91 4.25
C GLN A 71 -15.45 4.80 3.46
N ASN A 72 -15.03 4.36 2.28
CA ASN A 72 -14.27 5.20 1.37
C ASN A 72 -15.25 6.07 0.57
N GLU A 73 -14.87 7.32 0.28
CA GLU A 73 -15.68 8.31 -0.45
C GLU A 73 -15.99 7.94 -1.91
N ARG A 74 -15.67 6.71 -2.36
CA ARG A 74 -15.65 6.32 -3.78
C ARG A 74 -16.55 5.16 -4.15
N GLY A 75 -17.35 4.62 -3.22
CA GLY A 75 -18.38 3.66 -3.61
C GLY A 75 -18.95 2.78 -2.51
N CYS A 76 -20.24 2.45 -2.62
CA CYS A 76 -20.93 1.52 -1.71
C CYS A 76 -20.61 0.04 -2.02
N ALA A 77 -20.08 -0.29 -3.20
CA ALA A 77 -19.89 -1.67 -3.66
C ALA A 77 -18.45 -1.97 -4.08
N LEU A 78 -17.95 -3.18 -3.74
CA LEU A 78 -16.58 -3.61 -4.07
C LEU A 78 -16.27 -3.61 -5.58
N ARG A 79 -17.29 -3.84 -6.41
CA ARG A 79 -17.15 -3.82 -7.89
C ARG A 79 -16.65 -2.47 -8.40
N GLN A 80 -16.93 -1.38 -7.70
CA GLN A 80 -16.52 -0.03 -8.12
C GLN A 80 -15.00 0.16 -8.01
N TYR A 81 -14.27 -0.72 -7.31
CA TYR A 81 -12.81 -0.70 -7.27
C TYR A 81 -12.15 -1.43 -8.43
N ILE A 82 -12.92 -2.11 -9.28
CA ILE A 82 -12.39 -2.74 -10.49
C ILE A 82 -12.22 -1.66 -11.56
N LYS A 83 -11.04 -1.61 -12.18
CA LYS A 83 -10.73 -0.70 -13.28
C LYS A 83 -11.74 -0.89 -14.42
N ASP A 84 -12.17 0.22 -15.02
CA ASP A 84 -13.11 0.20 -16.14
C ASP A 84 -12.59 -0.69 -17.29
N GLY A 85 -13.49 -1.50 -17.85
CA GLY A 85 -13.16 -2.48 -18.87
C GLY A 85 -12.55 -3.78 -18.34
N GLN A 86 -12.22 -3.88 -17.05
CA GLN A 86 -11.68 -5.08 -16.42
C GLN A 86 -12.78 -5.88 -15.70
N LYS A 87 -12.57 -7.20 -15.59
CA LYS A 87 -13.50 -8.11 -14.90
C LYS A 87 -13.10 -8.39 -13.45
N LEU A 88 -11.80 -8.29 -13.16
CA LEU A 88 -11.19 -8.65 -11.89
C LEU A 88 -10.18 -7.57 -11.51
N ALA A 89 -10.02 -7.37 -10.20
CA ALA A 89 -8.97 -6.55 -9.61
C ALA A 89 -8.26 -7.35 -8.53
N PHE A 90 -6.96 -7.17 -8.41
CA PHE A 90 -6.14 -7.76 -7.36
C PHE A 90 -5.48 -6.65 -6.56
N PHE A 91 -5.38 -6.84 -5.25
CA PHE A 91 -4.57 -6.00 -4.39
C PHE A 91 -3.97 -6.82 -3.26
N GLN A 92 -2.75 -6.49 -2.88
CA GLN A 92 -1.99 -7.14 -1.82
C GLN A 92 -1.24 -6.09 -1.01
N LEU A 93 -1.17 -6.31 0.31
CA LEU A 93 -0.45 -5.48 1.29
C LEU A 93 0.72 -6.29 1.89
#